data_AF-A0AAU9SQ29-F1
#
_entry.id   AF-A0AAU9SQ29-F1
#
_cell.length_a   1.000
_cell.length_b   1.000
_cell.length_c   1.000
_cell.angle_alpha   90.00
_cell.angle_beta   90.00
_cell.angle_gamma   90.00
#
_symmetry.space_group_name_H-M   'P 1'
#
loop_
_entity.id
_entity.type
_entity.pdbx_description
1 polymer ?
#
loop_
_entity_poly.entity_id
_entity_poly.type
_entity_poly.pdbx_seq_one_letter_code
_entity_poly.pdbx_strand_id
1 'polypeptide(L)'
;MGVDRVGKEEIIKANTDKIITGRDEIDRNRDRTDWDCLLRHGANPEYFFDLEVYKAANSGRRCGQLRVWRLSPDAIYTKREEAKPLGFAVNWKKK
;
A
#
# COMPACT_ATOMS: atom_id res chain seq x y z
N MET A 1 0.68 23.50 9.21
CA MET A 1 -0.67 22.92 9.39
C MET A 1 -0.49 21.41 9.26
N GLY A 2 -0.65 20.68 10.36
CA GLY A 2 -0.44 19.24 10.39
C GLY A 2 -1.58 18.54 9.64
N VAL A 3 -1.23 17.70 8.69
CA VAL A 3 -2.17 16.76 8.10
C VAL A 3 -2.28 15.62 9.11
N ASP A 4 -3.36 15.59 9.88
CA ASP A 4 -3.65 14.47 10.77
C ASP A 4 -3.83 13.21 9.90
N ARG A 5 -2.76 12.41 9.79
CA ARG A 5 -2.79 11.07 9.22
C ARG A 5 -3.44 10.13 10.23
N VAL A 6 -4.75 10.24 10.41
CA VAL A 6 -5.51 9.24 11.17
C VAL A 6 -5.48 7.95 10.35
N GLY A 7 -4.54 7.06 10.67
CA GLY A 7 -4.49 5.72 10.10
C GLY A 7 -5.80 5.00 10.44
N LYS A 8 -6.57 4.64 9.42
CA LYS A 8 -7.74 3.77 9.60
C LYS A 8 -7.27 2.33 9.70
N GLU A 9 -7.51 1.71 10.84
CA GLU A 9 -7.33 0.28 11.00
C GLU A 9 -8.57 -0.44 10.47
N GLU A 10 -8.36 -1.41 9.58
CA GLU A 10 -9.45 -2.21 8.99
C GLU A 10 -9.03 -3.68 8.90
N ILE A 11 -9.95 -4.58 9.23
CA ILE A 11 -9.75 -6.03 9.07
C ILE A 11 -10.28 -6.44 7.70
N ILE A 12 -9.40 -6.98 6.85
CA ILE A 12 -9.75 -7.50 5.53
C ILE A 12 -9.92 -9.02 5.65
N LYS A 13 -11.07 -9.53 5.20
CA LYS A 13 -11.32 -10.98 5.14
C LYS A 13 -10.45 -11.62 4.05
N ALA A 14 -10.06 -12.88 4.26
CA ALA A 14 -9.32 -13.63 3.25
C ALA A 14 -10.10 -13.66 1.91
N ASN A 15 -9.36 -13.65 0.80
CA ASN A 15 -9.90 -13.64 -0.57
C ASN A 15 -10.86 -12.47 -0.86
N THR A 16 -10.66 -11.33 -0.19
CA THR A 16 -11.40 -10.09 -0.46
C THR A 16 -10.45 -9.01 -0.94
N ASP A 17 -10.87 -8.28 -1.97
CA ASP A 17 -10.11 -7.14 -2.47
C ASP A 17 -10.52 -5.87 -1.75
N LYS A 18 -9.52 -5.09 -1.30
CA LYS A 18 -9.71 -3.73 -0.82
C LYS A 18 -9.13 -2.77 -1.85
N ILE A 19 -9.99 -1.93 -2.41
CA ILE A 19 -9.59 -0.91 -3.38
C ILE A 19 -9.42 0.42 -2.64
N ILE A 20 -8.25 1.04 -2.81
CA ILE A 20 -7.96 2.38 -2.32
C ILE A 20 -7.75 3.26 -3.57
N THR A 21 -8.55 4.31 -3.69
CA THR A 21 -8.44 5.30 -4.76
C THR A 21 -7.97 6.64 -4.18
N GLY A 22 -7.14 7.33 -4.93
CA GLY A 22 -6.56 8.61 -4.51
C GLY A 22 -6.22 9.48 -5.71
N ARG A 23 -5.89 10.74 -5.45
CA ARG A 23 -5.36 11.68 -6.44
C ARG A 23 -3.99 12.17 -6.00
N ASP A 24 -3.16 12.49 -6.99
CA ASP A 24 -1.87 13.11 -6.76
C ASP A 24 -2.04 14.56 -6.31
N GLU A 25 -1.66 14.81 -5.07
CA GLU A 25 -1.60 16.12 -4.47
C GLU A 25 -0.12 16.45 -4.17
N ILE A 26 0.29 17.62 -4.63
CA ILE A 26 1.57 18.22 -4.26
C ILE A 26 1.20 19.52 -3.57
N ASP A 27 1.54 19.63 -2.29
CA ASP A 27 1.19 20.81 -1.52
C ASP A 27 2.15 21.98 -1.81
N ARG A 28 1.90 23.14 -1.15
CA ARG A 28 2.74 24.34 -1.33
C ARG A 28 4.17 24.17 -0.81
N ASN A 29 4.40 23.22 0.11
CA ASN A 29 5.70 22.89 0.66
C ASN A 29 6.44 21.83 -0.19
N ARG A 30 5.85 21.39 -1.30
CA ARG A 30 6.33 20.30 -2.17
C ARG A 30 6.26 18.93 -1.48
N ASP A 31 5.47 18.81 -0.42
CA ASP A 31 5.10 17.51 0.12
C ASP A 31 4.17 16.81 -0.85
N ARG A 32 4.44 15.53 -1.06
CA ARG A 32 3.77 14.71 -2.07
C ARG A 32 2.87 13.73 -1.37
N THR A 33 1.75 13.40 -2.00
CA THR A 33 0.91 12.31 -1.53
C THR A 33 1.72 11.02 -1.41
N ASP A 34 1.80 10.53 -0.18
CA ASP A 34 2.34 9.24 0.21
C ASP A 34 1.22 8.42 0.86
N TRP A 35 1.17 7.13 0.52
CA TRP A 35 0.25 6.18 1.12
C TRP A 35 1.07 5.02 1.63
N ASP A 36 1.20 4.98 2.94
CA ASP A 36 1.83 3.88 3.65
C ASP A 36 0.75 3.02 4.31
N CYS A 37 0.92 1.71 4.28
CA CYS A 37 0.05 0.76 4.96
C CYS A 37 0.87 -0.16 5.84
N LEU A 38 0.45 -0.30 7.09
CA LEU A 38 0.98 -1.31 7.98
C LEU A 38 0.12 -2.57 7.89
N LEU A 39 0.68 -3.60 7.25
CA LEU A 39 0.03 -4.89 7.07
C LEU A 39 0.38 -5.80 8.23
N ARG A 40 -0.60 -6.54 8.75
CA ARG A 40 -0.42 -7.47 9.88
C ARG A 40 -1.30 -8.70 9.73
N HIS A 41 -0.83 -9.86 10.17
CA HIS A 41 -1.65 -11.08 10.30
C HIS A 41 -1.12 -12.04 11.38
N GLY A 42 -1.86 -13.12 11.62
CA GLY A 42 -1.54 -14.14 12.63
C GLY A 42 -2.16 -13.84 14.00
N ALA A 43 -1.95 -14.76 14.95
CA ALA A 43 -2.35 -14.52 16.34
C ALA A 43 -1.42 -13.46 16.96
N ASN A 44 -1.98 -12.42 17.59
CA ASN A 44 -1.22 -11.32 18.19
C ASN A 44 -0.16 -10.69 17.24
N PRO A 45 -0.59 -9.91 16.24
CA PRO A 45 0.09 -9.64 14.96
C PRO A 45 1.54 -10.14 14.87
N GLU A 46 1.69 -11.46 14.75
CA GLU A 46 3.00 -12.13 14.71
C GLU A 46 3.78 -11.72 13.46
N TYR A 47 3.07 -11.52 12.36
CA TYR A 47 3.63 -11.14 11.08
C TYR A 47 3.21 -9.72 10.73
N PHE A 48 4.16 -8.93 10.23
CA PHE A 48 3.90 -7.57 9.80
C PHE A 48 4.77 -7.13 8.62
N PHE A 49 4.33 -6.10 7.92
CA PHE A 49 5.12 -5.43 6.91
C PHE A 49 4.67 -3.98 6.76
N ASP A 50 5.64 -3.07 6.71
CA ASP A 50 5.40 -1.65 6.44
C ASP A 50 5.57 -1.40 4.94
N LEU A 51 4.48 -0.98 4.30
CA LEU A 51 4.33 -0.97 2.85
C LEU A 51 4.11 0.45 2.32
N GLU A 52 5.07 1.00 1.57
CA GLU A 52 4.84 2.20 0.74
C GLU A 52 3.97 1.80 -0.48
N VAL A 53 2.65 1.87 -0.32
CA VAL A 53 1.67 1.51 -1.36
C VAL A 53 1.81 2.47 -2.53
N TYR A 54 1.89 3.76 -2.25
CA TYR A 54 1.95 4.81 -3.26
C TYR A 54 2.80 5.99 -2.83
N LYS A 55 3.51 6.57 -3.80
CA LYS A 55 4.21 7.84 -3.64
C LYS A 55 4.13 8.60 -4.95
N ALA A 56 3.57 9.80 -4.91
CA ALA A 56 3.45 10.64 -6.10
C ALA A 56 4.85 11.02 -6.65
N ALA A 57 4.94 11.19 -7.97
CA ALA A 57 6.21 11.54 -8.62
C ALA A 57 6.56 13.03 -8.43
N ASN A 58 7.86 13.35 -8.43
CA ASN A 58 8.33 14.74 -8.40
C ASN A 58 8.00 15.51 -9.69
N SER A 59 7.85 14.81 -10.82
CA SER A 59 7.78 15.39 -12.16
C SER A 59 6.36 15.62 -12.68
N GLY A 60 5.35 15.67 -11.81
CA GLY A 60 3.95 15.90 -12.16
C GLY A 60 3.01 14.73 -11.86
N ARG A 61 1.71 14.96 -12.07
CA ARG A 61 0.63 13.99 -11.77
C ARG A 61 0.72 12.77 -12.68
N ARG A 62 0.61 11.56 -12.10
CA ARG A 62 0.50 10.31 -12.84
C ARG A 62 -0.94 9.80 -12.79
N CYS A 63 -1.65 9.94 -13.91
CA CYS A 63 -3.01 9.44 -14.03
C CYS A 63 -3.02 7.95 -14.39
N GLY A 64 -4.03 7.21 -13.95
CA GLY A 64 -4.25 5.81 -14.35
C GLY A 64 -3.22 4.82 -13.80
N GLN A 65 -2.48 5.17 -12.74
CA GLN A 65 -1.56 4.23 -12.12
C GLN A 65 -2.34 3.15 -11.36
N LEU A 66 -2.04 1.89 -11.67
CA LEU A 66 -2.50 0.74 -10.89
C LEU A 66 -1.34 0.21 -10.06
N ARG A 67 -1.61 -0.11 -8.79
CA ARG A 67 -0.70 -0.92 -7.96
C ARG A 67 -1.55 -1.94 -7.24
N VAL A 68 -1.23 -3.22 -7.44
CA VAL A 68 -1.93 -4.33 -6.79
C VAL A 68 -0.95 -5.00 -5.85
N TRP A 69 -1.39 -5.19 -4.62
CA TRP A 69 -0.68 -5.93 -3.58
C TRP A 69 -1.53 -7.13 -3.18
N ARG A 70 -1.00 -8.34 -3.35
CA ARG A 70 -1.65 -9.56 -2.89
C ARG A 70 -0.94 -10.03 -1.63
N LEU A 71 -1.72 -10.16 -0.57
CA LEU A 71 -1.26 -10.65 0.73
C LEU A 71 -1.55 -12.14 0.79
N SER A 72 -0.53 -12.94 1.06
CA SER A 72 -0.68 -14.38 1.25
C SER A 72 0.10 -14.79 2.51
N PRO A 73 -0.25 -15.89 3.19
CA PRO A 73 0.38 -16.26 4.47
C PRO A 73 1.91 -16.48 4.37
N ASP A 74 2.40 -16.82 3.18
CA ASP A 74 3.81 -17.06 2.86
C ASP A 74 4.57 -15.76 2.57
N ALA A 75 4.00 -14.89 1.73
CA ALA A 75 4.66 -13.70 1.23
C ALA A 75 3.68 -12.63 0.73
N ILE A 76 4.26 -11.48 0.40
CA ILE A 76 3.57 -10.36 -0.26
C ILE A 76 4.00 -10.34 -1.72
N TYR A 77 3.00 -10.22 -2.60
CA TYR A 77 3.19 -10.18 -4.05
C TYR A 77 2.68 -8.86 -4.61
N THR A 78 3.28 -8.38 -5.71
CA THR A 78 2.90 -7.10 -6.33
C THR A 78 2.90 -7.13 -7.85
N LYS A 79 2.07 -6.26 -8.44
CA LYS A 79 2.12 -5.90 -9.86
C LYS A 79 1.70 -4.44 -10.04
N ARG A 80 2.19 -3.82 -11.12
CA ARG A 80 1.91 -2.41 -11.46
C ARG A 80 0.97 -2.24 -12.66
N GLU A 81 0.61 -3.34 -13.31
CA GLU A 81 -0.25 -3.37 -14.49
C GLU A 81 -1.16 -4.58 -14.38
N GLU A 82 -2.40 -4.45 -14.83
CA GLU A 82 -3.40 -5.51 -14.69
C GLU A 82 -3.00 -6.77 -15.47
N ALA A 83 -2.52 -6.59 -16.70
CA ALA A 83 -2.14 -7.67 -17.62
C ALA A 83 -0.89 -8.46 -17.19
N LYS A 84 -0.07 -7.92 -16.27
CA LYS A 84 1.13 -8.60 -15.79
C LYS A 84 0.80 -9.60 -14.68
N PRO A 85 1.53 -10.72 -14.60
CA PRO A 85 1.40 -11.63 -13.46
C PRO A 85 1.86 -10.94 -12.18
N LEU A 86 1.41 -11.46 -11.03
CA LEU A 86 1.91 -11.07 -9.73
C LEU A 86 3.37 -11.55 -9.58
N GLY A 87 4.27 -10.63 -9.24
CA GLY A 87 5.64 -10.94 -8.88
C GLY A 87 5.79 -11.04 -7.36
N PHE A 88 6.73 -11.87 -6.90
CA PHE A 88 7.15 -11.85 -5.51
C PHE A 88 7.68 -10.44 -5.17
N ALA A 89 7.20 -9.87 -4.06
CA ALA A 89 7.70 -8.59 -3.57
C ALA A 89 8.65 -8.81 -2.40
N VAL A 90 8.15 -9.46 -1.33
CA VAL A 90 8.88 -9.58 -0.06
C VAL A 90 8.24 -10.63 0.85
N ASN A 91 9.04 -11.18 1.76
CA ASN A 91 8.54 -12.01 2.86
C ASN A 91 8.02 -11.15 4.02
N TRP A 92 7.13 -11.71 4.83
CA TRP A 92 6.69 -11.07 6.07
C TRP A 92 7.85 -10.88 7.05
N LYS A 93 7.80 -9.80 7.84
CA LYS A 93 8.64 -9.68 9.03
C LYS A 93 7.94 -10.39 10.18
N LYS A 94 8.69 -11.15 10.96
CA LYS A 94 8.23 -11.73 12.22
C LYS A 94 8.57 -10.77 13.36
N LYS A 95 7.61 -10.57 14.26
CA LYS A 95 7.79 -9.76 15.47
C LYS A 95 8.61 -10.50 16.52
#